data_AF-A0A7S1WXG7-F1
#
_entry.id   AF-A0A7S1WXG7-F1
#
_cell.length_a   1.000
_cell.length_b   1.000
_cell.length_c   1.000
_cell.angle_alpha   90.00
_cell.angle_beta   90.00
_cell.angle_gamma   90.00
#
_symmetry.space_group_name_H-M   'P 1'
#
loop_
_entity.id
_entity.type
_entity.pdbx_description
1 polymer ?
#
loop_
_entity_poly.entity_id
_entity_poly.type
_entity_poly.pdbx_seq_one_letter_code
_entity_poly.pdbx_strand_id
1 'polypeptide(L)'
;DLVFRLGGMQLSLPPDSYVATVVNEPHAAHFTQETGAANLLAHSGSDFIFQGSWQCQLLIRETDPSSTAGPLWILGMPFFRRYYTTFDLGTTAQDRVLRVAPHTQDKCEPATHEAAAASHEHQLRRVSLSKIRFR
;
A
#
# COMPACT_ATOMS: atom_id res chain seq x y z
N ASP A 1 9.65 -10.07 -4.62
CA ASP A 1 8.23 -9.66 -4.52
C ASP A 1 7.59 -10.24 -3.27
N LEU A 2 6.56 -9.55 -2.76
CA LEU A 2 5.63 -10.10 -1.79
C LEU A 2 4.52 -10.83 -2.54
N VAL A 3 4.42 -12.14 -2.32
CA VAL A 3 3.45 -13.01 -3.00
C VAL A 3 2.43 -13.55 -2.00
N PHE A 4 1.14 -13.45 -2.32
CA PHE A 4 0.05 -13.89 -1.44
C PHE A 4 -1.13 -14.42 -2.23
N ARG A 5 -2.07 -15.09 -1.55
CA ARG A 5 -3.28 -15.67 -2.15
C ARG A 5 -4.53 -14.95 -1.67
N LEU A 6 -5.39 -14.53 -2.60
CA LEU A 6 -6.72 -13.98 -2.33
C LEU A 6 -7.75 -14.67 -3.22
N GLY A 7 -8.80 -15.24 -2.62
CA GLY A 7 -9.87 -15.92 -3.37
C GLY A 7 -9.36 -17.04 -4.30
N GLY A 8 -8.30 -17.75 -3.90
CA GLY A 8 -7.64 -18.78 -4.72
C GLY A 8 -6.68 -18.27 -5.80
N MET A 9 -6.65 -16.96 -6.07
CA MET A 9 -5.72 -16.35 -7.03
C MET A 9 -4.40 -15.98 -6.35
N GLN A 10 -3.28 -16.18 -7.05
CA GLN A 10 -1.96 -15.74 -6.61
C GLN A 10 -1.70 -14.32 -7.14
N LEU A 11 -1.34 -13.41 -6.23
CA LEU A 11 -1.01 -12.02 -6.54
C LEU A 11 0.42 -11.70 -6.07
N SER A 12 1.07 -10.75 -6.73
CA SER A 12 2.45 -10.36 -6.47
C SER A 12 2.60 -8.84 -6.42
N LEU A 13 3.23 -8.33 -5.36
CA LEU A 13 3.63 -6.94 -5.24
C LEU A 13 5.16 -6.87 -5.34
N PRO A 14 5.74 -6.17 -6.34
CA PRO A 14 7.16 -5.93 -6.37
C PRO A 14 7.59 -4.92 -5.30
N PRO A 15 8.89 -4.86 -4.92
CA PRO A 15 9.38 -3.99 -3.85
C PRO A 15 8.98 -2.51 -3.98
N ASP A 16 8.96 -1.96 -5.18
CA ASP A 16 8.54 -0.59 -5.46
C ASP A 16 7.05 -0.30 -5.17
N SER A 17 6.23 -1.35 -5.07
CA SER A 17 4.83 -1.20 -4.64
C SER A 17 4.69 -0.99 -3.13
N TYR A 18 5.63 -1.52 -2.32
CA TYR A 18 5.52 -1.52 -0.86
C TYR A 18 6.73 -0.94 -0.11
N VAL A 19 7.74 -0.46 -0.82
CA VAL A 19 8.86 0.30 -0.29
C VAL A 19 8.77 1.73 -0.82
N ALA A 20 8.93 2.70 0.06
CA ALA A 20 8.88 4.11 -0.31
C ALA A 20 10.01 4.90 0.33
N THR A 21 10.51 5.91 -0.38
CA THR A 21 11.35 6.97 0.18
C THR A 21 10.46 7.94 0.94
N VAL A 22 10.52 7.88 2.26
CA VAL A 22 9.88 8.85 3.15
C VAL A 22 10.83 10.01 3.34
N VAL A 23 10.37 11.24 3.09
CA VAL A 23 11.17 12.45 3.23
C VAL A 23 10.61 13.35 4.32
N ASN A 24 11.53 13.90 5.11
CA ASN A 24 11.24 14.92 6.11
C ASN A 24 11.72 16.25 5.55
N GLU A 25 10.77 17.12 5.19
CA GLU A 25 11.11 18.48 4.76
C GLU A 25 11.60 19.27 6.00
N PRO A 26 12.52 20.24 5.85
CA PRO A 26 13.19 20.89 6.99
C PRO A 26 12.25 21.54 8.03
N HIS A 27 10.99 21.81 7.66
CA HIS A 27 9.97 22.43 8.51
C HIS A 27 8.95 21.42 9.08
N ALA A 28 9.08 20.13 8.74
CA ALA A 28 8.18 19.06 9.16
C ALA A 28 8.70 18.26 10.36
N ALA A 29 9.88 18.58 10.89
CA ALA A 29 10.44 17.94 12.08
C ALA A 29 9.54 18.09 13.33
N HIS A 30 8.78 19.19 13.43
CA HIS A 30 7.78 19.37 14.49
C HIS A 30 6.51 18.51 14.29
N PHE A 31 6.23 18.10 13.05
CA PHE A 31 5.02 17.35 12.73
C PHE A 31 5.09 15.90 13.26
N THR A 32 6.25 15.26 13.26
CA THR A 32 6.37 13.84 13.62
C THR A 32 6.14 13.54 15.09
N GLN A 33 6.42 14.49 15.99
CA GLN A 33 6.28 14.30 17.43
C GLN A 33 4.88 14.63 17.94
N GLU A 34 4.19 15.61 17.33
CA GLU A 34 2.85 16.05 17.77
C GLU A 34 1.67 15.34 17.08
N THR A 35 1.86 14.76 15.89
CA THR A 35 0.73 14.22 15.10
C THR A 35 0.61 12.70 15.07
N GLY A 36 1.52 11.97 15.72
CA GLY A 36 1.48 10.50 15.74
C GLY A 36 1.89 9.83 14.41
N ALA A 37 2.42 10.58 13.43
CA ALA A 37 2.93 10.02 12.18
C ALA A 37 4.09 9.04 12.38
N ALA A 38 4.91 9.25 13.41
CA ALA A 38 5.95 8.28 13.80
C ALA A 38 5.34 6.91 14.14
N ASN A 39 4.19 6.87 14.81
CA ASN A 39 3.52 5.62 15.18
C ASN A 39 2.92 4.89 13.97
N LEU A 40 2.56 5.60 12.88
CA LEU A 40 2.12 4.97 11.63
C LEU A 40 3.27 4.35 10.83
N LEU A 41 4.49 4.84 11.02
CA LEU A 41 5.66 4.31 10.32
C LEU A 41 6.45 3.32 11.18
N ALA A 42 6.29 3.32 12.50
CA ALA A 42 6.83 2.29 13.38
C ALA A 42 6.39 0.89 12.91
N HIS A 43 7.35 -0.01 12.75
CA HIS A 43 7.11 -1.44 12.51
C HIS A 43 7.57 -2.18 13.75
N SER A 44 6.78 -3.15 14.24
CA SER A 44 7.18 -4.03 15.34
C SER A 44 7.50 -3.34 16.69
N GLY A 45 6.75 -2.29 17.05
CA GLY A 45 6.79 -1.71 18.41
C GLY A 45 8.02 -0.84 18.74
N SER A 46 8.92 -0.60 17.79
CA SER A 46 10.05 0.32 17.97
C SER A 46 9.68 1.75 17.57
N ASP A 47 10.13 2.74 18.35
CA ASP A 47 10.01 4.16 18.00
C ASP A 47 10.61 4.44 16.62
N PHE A 48 9.83 5.05 15.74
CA PHE A 48 10.32 5.48 14.43
C PHE A 48 11.19 6.74 14.58
N ILE A 49 12.51 6.56 14.57
CA ILE A 49 13.48 7.66 14.62
C ILE A 49 13.87 8.03 13.19
N PHE A 50 13.46 9.23 12.75
CA PHE A 50 13.85 9.75 11.44
C PHE A 50 15.28 10.29 11.46
N GLN A 51 16.23 9.50 10.97
CA GLN A 51 17.64 9.91 10.84
C GLN A 51 17.90 10.49 9.45
N GLY A 52 18.05 11.82 9.35
CA GLY A 52 18.40 12.51 8.10
C GLY A 52 17.24 13.24 7.43
N SER A 53 17.30 13.44 6.11
CA SER A 53 16.26 14.11 5.30
C SER A 53 15.36 13.14 4.54
N TRP A 54 15.77 11.87 4.40
CA TRP A 54 15.02 10.81 3.76
C TRP A 54 15.38 9.43 4.34
N GLN A 55 14.45 8.48 4.30
CA GLN A 55 14.68 7.07 4.61
C GLN A 55 13.77 6.17 3.77
N CYS A 56 14.19 4.92 3.54
CA CYS A 56 13.35 3.91 2.90
C CYS A 56 12.48 3.23 3.96
N GLN A 57 11.16 3.22 3.74
CA GLN A 57 10.19 2.65 4.67
C GLN A 57 9.31 1.61 3.98
N LEU A 58 9.02 0.54 4.72
CA LEU A 58 7.98 -0.41 4.34
C LEU A 58 6.59 0.22 4.52
N LEU A 59 5.72 0.00 3.53
CA LEU A 59 4.33 0.44 3.52
C LEU A 59 3.35 -0.70 3.82
N ILE A 60 3.86 -1.79 4.39
CA ILE A 60 3.07 -2.96 4.80
C ILE A 60 3.37 -3.21 6.26
N ARG A 61 2.31 -3.43 7.01
CA ARG A 61 2.37 -3.70 8.43
C ARG A 61 1.66 -5.01 8.70
N GLU A 62 2.31 -5.86 9.48
CA GLU A 62 1.63 -6.95 10.16
C GLU A 62 0.75 -6.36 11.25
N THR A 63 -0.55 -6.62 11.14
CA THR A 63 -1.50 -6.30 12.19
C THR A 63 -1.86 -7.60 12.91
N ASP A 64 -2.18 -7.50 14.20
CA ASP A 64 -2.80 -8.59 14.96
C ASP A 64 -4.31 -8.33 15.13
N PRO A 65 -5.13 -8.48 14.08
CA PRO A 65 -6.57 -8.46 14.23
C PRO A 65 -7.07 -9.89 14.41
N SER A 66 -7.58 -10.20 15.60
CA SER A 66 -8.49 -11.32 15.74
C SER A 66 -9.76 -11.01 14.92
N SER A 67 -9.95 -11.75 13.84
CA SER A 67 -11.15 -11.67 13.00
C SER A 67 -11.94 -12.97 13.15
N THR A 68 -13.24 -12.85 13.39
CA THR A 68 -14.16 -14.01 13.46
C THR A 68 -14.33 -14.71 12.11
N ALA A 69 -13.92 -14.06 11.01
CA ALA A 69 -14.01 -14.57 9.65
C ALA A 69 -12.71 -15.26 9.15
N GLY A 70 -11.70 -15.43 10.02
CA GLY A 70 -10.40 -16.01 9.67
C GLY A 70 -9.35 -14.95 9.30
N PRO A 71 -8.26 -15.35 8.60
CA PRO A 71 -7.15 -14.45 8.28
C PRO A 71 -7.62 -13.19 7.55
N LEU A 72 -7.23 -12.02 8.06
CA LEU A 72 -7.65 -10.72 7.54
C LEU A 72 -6.52 -10.06 6.76
N TRP A 73 -6.81 -9.66 5.51
CA TRP A 73 -5.97 -8.77 4.73
C TRP A 73 -6.58 -7.37 4.65
N ILE A 74 -5.84 -6.37 5.12
CA ILE A 74 -6.21 -4.96 4.92
C ILE A 74 -5.42 -4.45 3.71
N LEU A 75 -6.13 -4.22 2.61
CA LEU A 75 -5.53 -3.77 1.35
C LEU A 75 -5.63 -2.25 1.24
N GLY A 76 -4.47 -1.61 1.11
CA GLY A 76 -4.35 -0.16 0.96
C GLY A 76 -3.73 0.26 -0.37
N MET A 77 -3.17 1.47 -0.36
CA MET A 77 -2.56 2.08 -1.55
C MET A 77 -1.49 1.23 -2.25
N PRO A 78 -0.59 0.50 -1.56
CA PRO A 78 0.36 -0.41 -2.24
C PRO A 78 -0.31 -1.39 -3.19
N PHE A 79 -1.49 -1.90 -2.80
CA PHE A 79 -2.27 -2.84 -3.60
C PHE A 79 -2.99 -2.13 -4.75
N PHE A 80 -3.77 -1.08 -4.42
CA PHE A 80 -4.60 -0.37 -5.41
C PHE A 80 -3.80 0.39 -6.47
N ARG A 81 -2.53 0.70 -6.19
CA ARG A 81 -1.63 1.26 -7.20
C ARG A 81 -1.08 0.23 -8.16
N ARG A 82 -1.02 -1.05 -7.78
CA ARG A 82 -0.52 -2.13 -8.64
C ARG A 82 -1.64 -2.77 -9.43
N TYR A 83 -2.85 -2.81 -8.86
CA TYR A 83 -4.00 -3.49 -9.43
C TYR A 83 -5.18 -2.54 -9.57
N TYR A 84 -5.68 -2.43 -10.80
CA TYR A 84 -7.02 -1.93 -11.03
C TYR A 84 -8.02 -2.84 -10.31
N THR A 85 -8.86 -2.26 -9.47
CA THR A 85 -9.74 -3.01 -8.57
C THR A 85 -11.16 -2.52 -8.70
N THR A 86 -12.10 -3.43 -8.93
CA THR A 86 -13.53 -3.15 -8.90
C THR A 86 -14.22 -3.98 -7.84
N PHE A 87 -15.19 -3.34 -7.18
CA PHE A 87 -16.02 -3.95 -6.17
C PHE A 87 -17.40 -4.13 -6.78
N ASP A 88 -17.77 -5.38 -7.02
CA ASP A 88 -19.13 -5.75 -7.36
C ASP A 88 -19.86 -6.05 -6.06
N LEU A 89 -20.90 -5.28 -5.73
CA LEU A 89 -21.61 -5.42 -4.47
C LEU A 89 -22.75 -6.44 -4.55
N GLY A 90 -23.19 -6.81 -5.74
CA GLY A 90 -24.37 -7.65 -5.96
C GLY A 90 -25.63 -7.13 -5.23
N THR A 91 -26.55 -8.03 -4.91
CA THR A 91 -27.76 -7.71 -4.14
C THR A 91 -27.61 -8.05 -2.67
N THR A 92 -26.85 -9.10 -2.34
CA THR A 92 -26.59 -9.56 -0.98
C THR A 92 -25.12 -9.50 -0.61
N ALA A 93 -24.80 -9.69 0.68
CA ALA A 93 -23.40 -9.69 1.13
C ALA A 93 -22.58 -10.85 0.53
N GLN A 94 -23.24 -11.96 0.19
CA GLN A 94 -22.65 -13.16 -0.40
C GLN A 94 -22.30 -12.98 -1.87
N ASP A 95 -22.96 -12.05 -2.57
CA ASP A 95 -22.72 -11.74 -3.98
C ASP A 95 -21.53 -10.79 -4.18
N ARG A 96 -20.92 -10.31 -3.09
CA ARG A 96 -19.84 -9.34 -3.15
C ARG A 96 -18.58 -9.97 -3.74
N VAL A 97 -18.09 -9.41 -4.84
CA VAL A 97 -16.90 -9.87 -5.54
C VAL A 97 -15.89 -8.74 -5.67
N LEU A 98 -14.64 -9.07 -5.31
CA LEU A 98 -13.48 -8.25 -5.63
C LEU A 98 -12.89 -8.72 -6.95
N ARG A 99 -12.85 -7.85 -7.96
CA ARG A 99 -12.18 -8.13 -9.24
C ARG A 99 -10.91 -7.30 -9.33
N VAL A 100 -9.83 -7.94 -9.77
CA VAL A 100 -8.51 -7.32 -9.84
C VAL A 100 -7.89 -7.59 -11.20
N ALA A 101 -7.24 -6.59 -11.77
CA ALA A 101 -6.49 -6.69 -13.01
C ALA A 101 -5.24 -5.81 -12.92
N PRO A 102 -4.15 -6.14 -13.63
CA PRO A 102 -3.09 -5.17 -13.88
C PRO A 102 -3.67 -3.90 -14.49
N HIS A 103 -3.06 -2.74 -14.25
CA HIS A 103 -3.46 -1.49 -14.89
C HIS A 103 -2.44 -1.04 -15.94
N THR A 104 -2.87 -0.19 -16.87
CA THR A 104 -1.98 0.44 -17.85
C THR A 104 -1.06 1.46 -17.18
N GLN A 105 0.16 1.65 -17.69
CA GLN A 105 1.18 2.49 -17.02
C GLN A 105 0.72 3.95 -16.83
N ASP A 106 0.03 4.52 -17.83
CA ASP A 106 -0.35 5.94 -17.84
C ASP A 106 -1.77 6.22 -17.37
N LYS A 107 -2.64 5.19 -17.41
CA LYS A 107 -4.04 5.30 -16.99
C LYS A 107 -4.36 4.21 -15.97
N CYS A 108 -5.04 4.57 -14.89
CA CYS A 108 -5.59 3.61 -13.94
C CYS A 108 -6.80 2.88 -14.54
N GLU A 109 -6.61 2.22 -15.68
CA GLU A 109 -7.58 1.43 -16.44
C GLU A 109 -7.09 -0.03 -16.48
N PRO A 110 -8.00 -1.02 -16.53
CA PRO A 110 -7.61 -2.42 -16.66
C PRO A 110 -6.76 -2.63 -17.90
N ALA A 111 -5.58 -3.21 -17.74
CA ALA A 111 -4.74 -3.59 -18.87
C ALA A 111 -5.38 -4.76 -19.65
N THR A 112 -5.29 -4.70 -20.98
CA THR A 112 -5.55 -5.88 -21.81
C THR A 112 -4.49 -6.94 -21.53
N HIS A 113 -4.76 -8.19 -21.92
CA HIS A 113 -3.85 -9.31 -21.66
C HIS A 113 -2.43 -9.09 -22.22
N GLU A 114 -2.32 -8.33 -23.32
CA GLU A 114 -1.05 -7.94 -23.96
C GLU A 114 -0.35 -6.79 -23.21
N ALA A 115 -1.11 -5.79 -22.77
CA ALA A 115 -0.60 -4.65 -22.00
C ALA A 115 -0.18 -5.03 -20.57
N ALA A 116 -0.79 -6.08 -20.00
CA ALA A 116 -0.44 -6.62 -18.69
C ALA A 116 0.98 -7.22 -18.65
N ALA A 117 1.52 -7.63 -19.80
CA ALA A 117 2.87 -8.17 -19.93
C ALA A 117 3.95 -7.09 -20.08
N ALA A 118 3.57 -5.83 -20.30
CA ALA A 118 4.52 -4.72 -20.32
C ALA A 118 5.11 -4.49 -18.93
N SER A 119 6.44 -4.43 -18.84
CA SER A 119 7.14 -4.19 -17.57
C SER A 119 6.76 -2.82 -17.03
N HIS A 120 6.26 -2.78 -15.80
CA HIS A 120 6.11 -1.53 -15.08
C HIS A 120 7.50 -0.97 -14.77
N GLU A 121 7.71 0.31 -15.05
CA GLU A 121 8.93 0.99 -14.62
C GLU A 121 8.94 1.06 -13.10
N HIS A 122 9.92 0.41 -12.48
CA HIS A 122 10.04 0.34 -11.03
C HIS A 122 10.53 1.68 -10.48
N GLN A 123 9.60 2.55 -10.09
CA GLN A 123 9.92 3.81 -9.43
C GLN A 123 9.49 3.78 -7.97
N LEU A 124 10.48 3.83 -7.06
CA LEU A 124 10.21 3.95 -5.63
C LEU A 124 9.36 5.19 -5.34
N ARG A 125 8.30 4.99 -4.56
CA ARG A 125 7.41 6.09 -4.21
C ARG A 125 8.09 7.06 -3.27
N ARG A 126 7.96 8.36 -3.53
CA ARG A 126 8.27 9.41 -2.55
C ARG A 126 7.05 9.76 -1.70
N VAL A 127 7.21 9.75 -0.38
CA VAL A 127 6.19 10.13 0.62
C VAL A 127 6.74 11.30 1.44
N SER A 128 6.07 12.45 1.43
CA SER A 128 6.48 13.59 2.26
C SER A 128 5.70 13.59 3.56
N LEU A 129 6.39 13.61 4.70
CA LEU A 129 5.77 13.62 6.02
C LEU A 129 4.88 14.85 6.24
N SER A 130 5.24 16.00 5.64
CA SER A 130 4.46 17.24 5.73
C SER A 130 3.07 17.15 5.08
N LYS A 131 2.85 16.14 4.22
CA LYS A 131 1.59 15.93 3.50
C LYS A 131 0.68 14.89 4.15
N ILE A 132 1.14 14.20 5.19
CA ILE A 132 0.30 13.27 5.95
C ILE A 132 -0.75 14.10 6.72
N ARG A 133 -2.00 13.66 6.71
CA ARG A 133 -3.11 14.32 7.41
C ARG A 133 -3.77 13.32 8.34
N PHE A 134 -3.98 13.72 9.59
CA PHE A 134 -4.79 12.99 10.56
C PHE A 134 -6.15 13.67 10.60
N ARG A 135 -7.22 12.87 10.52
CA ARG A 135 -8.59 13.30 10.77
C ARG A 135 -9.04 12.72 12.09
#